data_AF-A0A6L7WT87-F1
#
_entry.id   AF-A0A6L7WT87-F1
#
_cell.length_a   1.000
_cell.length_b   1.000
_cell.length_c   1.000
_cell.angle_alpha   90.00
_cell.angle_beta   90.00
_cell.angle_gamma   90.00
#
_symmetry.space_group_name_H-M   'P 1'
#
loop_
_entity.id
_entity.type
_entity.pdbx_description
1 polymer ?
#
loop_
_entity_poly.entity_id
_entity_poly.type
_entity_poly.pdbx_seq_one_letter_code
_entity_poly.pdbx_strand_id
1 'polypeptide(L)'
;MPERPRTWVIADTHFGHANIIRHGERPFRTLGEMDKALVANWNDTVGDDDTVYHLGVCIQIARIHDESRIHWICTGPTGSK
;
A
#
# COMPACT_ATOMS: atom_id res chain seq x y z
N MET A 1 -8.60 -17.80 -19.96
CA MET A 1 -9.69 -17.68 -18.96
C MET A 1 -9.30 -16.53 -18.05
N PRO A 2 -10.12 -15.50 -17.83
CA PRO A 2 -9.79 -14.51 -16.80
C PRO A 2 -9.68 -15.24 -15.44
N GLU A 3 -8.65 -14.90 -14.66
CA GLU A 3 -8.55 -15.41 -13.29
C GLU A 3 -9.79 -14.97 -12.50
N ARG A 4 -10.27 -15.81 -11.57
CA ARG A 4 -11.40 -15.43 -10.73
C ARG A 4 -10.98 -14.34 -9.76
N PRO A 5 -11.84 -13.35 -9.48
CA PRO A 5 -11.58 -12.33 -8.46
C PRO A 5 -11.14 -12.94 -7.13
N ARG A 6 -10.08 -12.40 -6.54
CA ARG A 6 -9.53 -12.83 -5.25
C ARG A 6 -9.87 -11.85 -4.15
N THR A 7 -9.94 -12.35 -2.92
CA THR A 7 -10.09 -11.54 -1.71
C THR A 7 -8.79 -11.52 -0.93
N TRP A 8 -8.26 -10.32 -0.69
CA TRP A 8 -7.06 -10.08 0.10
C TRP A 8 -7.42 -9.43 1.43
N VAL A 9 -6.67 -9.76 2.48
CA VAL A 9 -6.77 -9.10 3.78
C VAL A 9 -5.37 -8.65 4.17
N ILE A 10 -5.22 -7.36 4.45
CA ILE A 10 -3.96 -6.74 4.86
C ILE A 10 -4.18 -5.80 6.04
N ALA A 11 -3.11 -5.39 6.71
CA ALA A 11 -3.14 -4.49 7.86
C ALA A 11 -1.83 -3.72 7.99
N ASP A 12 -1.86 -2.59 8.69
CA ASP A 12 -0.67 -1.87 9.21
C ASP A 12 0.49 -1.66 8.23
N THR A 13 0.16 -1.27 7.00
CA THR A 13 1.14 -0.98 5.94
C THR A 13 2.09 0.14 6.32
N HIS A 14 1.64 1.07 7.18
CA HIS A 14 2.44 2.17 7.71
C HIS A 14 3.10 3.04 6.61
N PHE A 15 2.38 3.30 5.52
CA PHE A 15 2.85 4.23 4.49
C PHE A 15 3.15 5.59 5.11
N GLY A 16 4.25 6.20 4.68
CA GLY A 16 4.68 7.49 5.22
C GLY A 16 5.31 7.44 6.63
N HIS A 17 5.33 6.29 7.31
CA HIS A 17 5.82 6.20 8.69
C HIS A 17 7.31 5.82 8.76
N ALA A 18 8.21 6.76 8.52
CA ALA A 18 9.66 6.48 8.48
C ALA A 18 10.20 5.76 9.74
N ASN A 19 9.68 6.07 10.93
CA ASN A 19 10.14 5.45 12.17
C ASN A 19 9.80 3.95 12.26
N ILE A 20 8.79 3.47 11.52
CA ILE A 20 8.45 2.03 11.51
C ILE A 20 9.57 1.18 10.94
N ILE A 21 10.42 1.75 10.09
CA ILE A 21 11.55 1.03 9.51
C ILE A 21 12.49 0.57 10.63
N ARG A 22 12.79 1.47 11.56
CA ARG A 22 13.63 1.15 12.72
C ARG A 22 12.88 0.31 13.75
N HIS A 23 11.64 0.67 14.09
CA HIS A 23 10.90 0.02 15.18
C HIS A 23 10.40 -1.37 14.83
N GLY A 24 10.08 -1.62 13.56
CA GLY A 24 9.62 -2.90 13.04
C GLY A 24 10.71 -3.70 12.33
N GLU A 25 11.98 -3.32 12.49
CA GLU A 25 13.15 -3.97 11.87
C GLU A 25 12.97 -4.23 10.36
N ARG A 26 12.32 -3.30 9.65
CA ARG A 26 12.02 -3.48 8.24
C ARG A 26 13.29 -3.34 7.41
N PRO A 27 13.47 -4.16 6.36
CA PRO A 27 14.71 -4.20 5.58
C PRO A 27 14.82 -3.04 4.55
N PHE A 28 14.51 -1.81 4.97
CA PHE A 28 14.57 -0.62 4.11
C PHE A 28 15.49 0.42 4.73
N ARG A 29 16.24 1.16 3.92
CA ARG A 29 17.09 2.25 4.44
C ARG A 29 16.34 3.56 4.52
N THR A 30 15.34 3.74 3.67
CA THR A 30 14.56 4.97 3.57
C THR A 30 13.07 4.71 3.45
N LEU A 31 12.26 5.70 3.84
CA LEU A 31 10.82 5.68 3.65
C LEU A 31 10.44 5.50 2.16
N GLY A 32 11.15 6.19 1.26
CA GLY A 32 10.88 6.10 -0.17
C GLY A 32 11.17 4.71 -0.75
N GLU A 33 12.16 3.98 -0.24
CA GLU A 33 12.40 2.58 -0.62
C GLU A 33 11.27 1.67 -0.16
N MET A 34 10.84 1.83 1.10
CA MET A 34 9.73 1.05 1.65
C MET A 34 8.44 1.29 0.88
N ASP A 35 8.07 2.55 0.68
CA ASP A 35 6.83 2.91 -0.02
C ASP A 35 6.85 2.38 -1.46
N LYS A 36 7.95 2.54 -2.19
CA LYS A 36 8.09 1.99 -3.56
C LYS A 36 7.97 0.47 -3.60
N ALA A 37 8.58 -0.23 -2.64
CA ALA A 37 8.50 -1.70 -2.58
C ALA A 37 7.07 -2.17 -2.29
N LEU A 38 6.37 -1.51 -1.38
CA LEU A 38 4.97 -1.83 -1.06
C LEU A 38 4.05 -1.60 -2.27
N VAL A 39 4.23 -0.48 -2.99
CA VAL A 39 3.47 -0.20 -4.22
C VAL A 39 3.78 -1.20 -5.32
N ALA A 40 5.06 -1.56 -5.51
CA ALA A 40 5.45 -2.55 -6.52
C ALA A 40 4.81 -3.93 -6.23
N ASN A 41 4.87 -4.39 -4.99
CA ASN A 41 4.28 -5.66 -4.58
C ASN A 41 2.75 -5.64 -4.75
N TRP A 42 2.10 -4.52 -4.43
CA TRP A 42 0.66 -4.36 -4.63
C TRP A 42 0.29 -4.51 -6.11
N ASN A 43 0.96 -3.78 -6.99
CA ASN A 43 0.70 -3.78 -8.44
C ASN A 43 1.01 -5.12 -9.14
N ASP A 44 1.83 -5.97 -8.52
CA ASP A 44 2.14 -7.32 -8.99
C ASP A 44 1.13 -8.37 -8.49
N THR A 45 0.44 -8.09 -7.38
CA THR A 45 -0.39 -9.07 -6.67
C THR A 45 -1.90 -8.83 -6.83
N VAL A 46 -2.34 -7.58 -6.70
CA VAL A 46 -3.76 -7.20 -6.67
C VAL A 46 -4.21 -6.81 -8.07
N GLY A 47 -5.17 -7.57 -8.61
CA GLY A 47 -5.82 -7.25 -9.88
C GLY A 47 -6.94 -6.21 -9.73
N ASP A 48 -7.38 -5.63 -10.84
CA ASP A 48 -8.41 -4.57 -10.84
C ASP A 48 -9.78 -5.05 -10.31
N ASP A 49 -10.08 -6.34 -10.46
CA ASP A 49 -11.32 -6.97 -9.98
C ASP A 49 -11.19 -7.59 -8.57
N ASP A 50 -10.00 -7.54 -7.95
CA ASP A 50 -9.76 -8.12 -6.63
C ASP A 50 -10.37 -7.24 -5.52
N THR A 51 -10.82 -7.86 -4.44
CA THR A 51 -11.30 -7.16 -3.24
C THR A 51 -10.23 -7.16 -2.17
N VAL A 52 -9.84 -6.00 -1.65
CA VAL A 52 -8.87 -5.90 -0.55
C VAL A 52 -9.52 -5.29 0.69
N TYR A 53 -9.47 -6.01 1.81
CA TYR A 53 -9.83 -5.50 3.13
C TYR A 53 -8.56 -5.04 3.86
N HIS A 54 -8.51 -3.75 4.22
CA HIS A 54 -7.41 -3.19 5.01
C HIS A 54 -7.86 -2.99 6.46
N LEU A 55 -7.28 -3.76 7.37
CA LEU A 55 -7.66 -3.83 8.79
C LEU A 55 -6.56 -3.20 9.65
N GLY A 56 -6.46 -1.86 9.66
CA GLY A 56 -5.48 -1.16 10.50
C GLY A 56 -5.06 0.19 9.94
N VAL A 57 -3.93 0.73 10.42
CA VAL A 57 -3.45 2.06 10.00
C VAL A 57 -2.74 1.94 8.65
N CYS A 58 -3.43 2.35 7.58
CA CYS A 58 -2.85 2.37 6.23
C CYS A 58 -1.74 3.44 6.08
N ILE A 59 -1.92 4.61 6.70
CA ILE A 59 -1.07 5.81 6.55
C ILE A 59 -0.83 6.46 7.91
N GLN A 60 0.41 6.85 8.23
CA GLN A 60 0.67 7.77 9.36
C GLN A 60 0.81 9.20 8.87
N ILE A 61 -0.09 10.06 9.32
CA ILE A 61 -0.30 11.40 8.82
C ILE A 61 0.33 12.45 9.77
N ALA A 62 1.36 13.17 9.30
CA ALA A 62 1.52 14.58 9.68
C ALA A 62 0.75 15.42 8.65
N ARG A 63 -0.56 15.58 8.88
CA ARG A 63 -1.62 16.18 8.03
C ARG A 63 -1.82 15.66 6.59
N ILE A 64 -2.97 15.02 6.35
CA ILE A 64 -3.58 14.72 5.06
C ILE A 64 -5.09 14.79 5.29
N HIS A 65 -5.78 15.61 4.49
CA HIS A 65 -7.22 15.91 4.55
C HIS A 65 -7.96 15.27 3.35
N ASP A 66 -7.41 14.23 2.73
CA ASP A 66 -7.86 13.78 1.41
C ASP A 66 -7.79 12.25 1.26
N GLU A 67 -8.97 11.64 1.08
CA GLU A 67 -9.18 10.20 0.89
C GLU A 67 -8.63 9.70 -0.46
N SER A 68 -8.45 10.59 -1.45
CA SER A 68 -7.94 10.25 -2.78
C SER A 68 -6.48 9.78 -2.81
N ARG A 69 -5.72 10.05 -1.74
CA ARG A 69 -4.34 9.57 -1.59
C ARG A 69 -4.22 8.09 -1.23
N ILE A 70 -5.21 7.50 -0.55
CA ILE A 70 -5.20 6.05 -0.25
C ILE A 70 -5.33 5.26 -1.55
N HIS A 71 -6.28 5.68 -2.40
CA HIS A 71 -6.43 5.10 -3.74
C HIS A 71 -5.14 5.28 -4.55
N TRP A 72 -4.55 6.48 -4.59
CA TRP A 72 -3.32 6.75 -5.35
C TRP A 72 -2.09 5.96 -4.87
N ILE A 73 -1.94 5.72 -3.56
CA ILE A 73 -0.84 4.89 -3.03
C ILE A 73 -1.02 3.44 -3.48
N CYS A 74 -2.25 2.92 -3.46
CA CYS A 74 -2.52 1.54 -3.88
C CYS A 74 -2.48 1.38 -5.41
N THR A 75 -2.91 2.36 -6.20
CA THR A 75 -2.99 2.22 -7.67
C THR A 75 -1.81 2.83 -8.43
N GLY A 76 -0.98 3.65 -7.77
CA GLY A 76 0.08 4.42 -8.41
C GLY A 76 -0.42 5.48 -9.41
N PRO A 77 0.48 6.26 -10.03
CA PRO A 77 0.14 7.28 -11.04
C PRO A 77 -0.28 6.71 -12.41
N THR A 78 -0.31 5.40 -12.57
CA THR A 78 -0.83 4.73 -13.76
C THR A 78 -2.27 4.32 -13.48
N GLY A 79 -3.22 5.16 -13.90
CA GLY A 79 -4.61 4.74 -13.98
C GLY A 79 -4.70 3.48 -14.84
N SER A 80 -5.38 2.48 -14.30
CA SER A 80 -5.82 1.24 -14.95
C SER A 80 -4.71 0.38 -15.58
N LYS A 81 -4.60 -0.89 -15.17
CA LYS A 81 -4.09 -1.89 -16.10
C LYS A 81 -5.12 -2.15 -17.21
#